data_AF-A0A7K4FL54-F1
#
_entry.id   AF-A0A7K4FL54-F1
#
_cell.length_a   1.000
_cell.length_b   1.000
_cell.length_c   1.000
_cell.angle_alpha   90.00
_cell.angle_beta   90.00
_cell.angle_gamma   90.00
#
_symmetry.space_group_name_H-M   'P 1'
#
loop_
_entity.id
_entity.type
_entity.pdbx_description
1 polymer ?
#
loop_
_entity_poly.entity_id
_entity_poly.type
_entity_poly.pdbx_seq_one_letter_code
_entity_poly.pdbx_strand_id
1 'polypeptide(L)' 'FNNAEAINTRMHTLELLPGLGNKSMWSVLDERKKGPFKSFEDISERVKSVHNPKKMVVNRIMDELQNRYEKYKLFVAK' A
#
# COMPACT_ATOMS: atom_id res chain seq x y z
N PHE A 1 5.10 2.36 -0.48
CA PHE A 1 4.51 3.22 -1.53
C PHE A 1 5.48 3.45 -2.68
N ASN A 2 6.61 4.12 -2.48
CA ASN A 2 7.62 4.32 -3.55
C ASN A 2 8.25 3.02 -4.06
N ASN A 3 8.44 2.03 -3.19
CA ASN A 3 9.02 0.72 -3.55
C ASN A 3 7.95 -0.37 -3.71
N ALA A 4 6.68 0.03 -3.90
CA ALA A 4 5.63 -0.96 -4.07
C ALA A 4 5.72 -1.56 -5.47
N GLU A 5 5.75 -2.88 -5.56
CA GLU A 5 5.86 -3.64 -6.82
C GLU A 5 4.58 -4.40 -7.14
N ALA A 6 4.43 -4.78 -8.40
CA ALA A 6 3.38 -5.71 -8.81
C ALA A 6 3.76 -7.13 -8.36
N ILE A 7 2.82 -7.85 -7.74
CA ILE A 7 3.04 -9.25 -7.35
C ILE A 7 2.82 -10.17 -8.55
N ASN A 8 1.78 -9.89 -9.34
CA ASN A 8 1.51 -10.55 -10.60
C ASN A 8 0.83 -9.58 -11.59
N THR A 9 0.45 -10.07 -12.78
CA THR A 9 -0.21 -9.26 -13.83
C THR A 9 -1.58 -8.69 -13.44
N ARG A 10 -2.21 -9.18 -12.37
CA ARG A 10 -3.55 -8.79 -11.90
C ARG A 10 -3.57 -8.26 -10.45
N MET A 11 -2.47 -8.34 -9.72
CA MET A 11 -2.39 -8.00 -8.29
C MET A 11 -1.14 -7.20 -7.98
N HIS A 12 -1.33 -6.14 -7.21
CA HIS A 12 -0.24 -5.29 -6.73
C HIS A 12 -0.07 -5.39 -5.22
N THR A 13 1.17 -5.19 -4.74
CA THR A 13 1.46 -5.07 -3.30
C THR A 13 0.66 -3.96 -2.59
N LEU A 14 0.11 -2.98 -3.34
CA LEU A 14 -0.67 -1.90 -2.78
C LEU A 14 -2.11 -2.33 -2.46
N GLU A 15 -2.64 -3.32 -3.19
CA GLU A 15 -3.99 -3.85 -2.98
C GLU A 15 -4.05 -4.77 -1.75
N LEU A 16 -2.91 -5.28 -1.30
CA LEU A 16 -2.81 -6.01 -0.03
C LEU A 16 -2.97 -5.10 1.20
N LEU A 17 -2.84 -3.77 1.04
CA LEU A 17 -3.05 -2.85 2.14
C LEU A 17 -4.56 -2.72 2.41
N PRO A 18 -5.02 -2.99 3.65
CA PRO A 18 -6.44 -2.96 3.97
C PRO A 18 -6.99 -1.55 3.77
N GLY A 19 -7.98 -1.43 2.88
CA GLY A 19 -8.61 -0.16 2.49
C GLY A 19 -8.09 0.44 1.17
N LEU A 20 -7.10 -0.17 0.51
CA LEU A 20 -6.68 0.18 -0.85
C LEU A 20 -7.36 -0.78 -1.85
N GLY A 21 -8.11 -0.23 -2.79
CA GLY A 21 -8.70 -0.97 -3.90
C GLY A 21 -8.05 -0.58 -5.23
N ASN A 22 -8.51 -1.19 -6.33
CA ASN A 22 -7.90 -0.99 -7.66
C ASN A 22 -7.84 0.49 -8.07
N LYS A 23 -8.88 1.28 -7.78
CA LYS A 23 -8.89 2.72 -8.10
C LYS A 23 -7.81 3.50 -7.35
N SER A 24 -7.68 3.26 -6.05
CA SER A 24 -6.66 3.94 -5.25
C SER A 24 -5.25 3.45 -5.58
N MET A 25 -5.07 2.19 -5.97
CA MET A 25 -3.81 1.66 -6.48
C MET A 25 -3.37 2.42 -7.75
N TRP A 26 -4.26 2.61 -8.73
CA TRP A 26 -3.94 3.38 -9.94
C TRP A 26 -3.60 4.84 -9.64
N SER A 27 -4.35 5.48 -8.74
CA SER A 27 -4.05 6.86 -8.31
C SER A 27 -2.66 6.96 -7.66
N VAL A 28 -2.27 6.02 -6.81
CA VAL A 28 -0.92 5.99 -6.21
C VAL A 28 0.16 5.80 -7.28
N LEU A 29 -0.08 4.93 -8.27
CA LEU A 29 0.88 4.69 -9.36
C LEU A 29 1.06 5.93 -10.25
N ASP A 30 -0.01 6.64 -10.59
CA ASP A 30 0.07 7.85 -11.40
C ASP A 30 0.74 9.01 -10.64
N GLU A 31 0.43 9.19 -9.35
CA GLU A 31 1.12 10.19 -8.53
C GLU A 31 2.60 9.84 -8.33
N ARG A 32 2.94 8.55 -8.23
CA ARG A 32 4.33 8.07 -8.19
C ARG A 32 5.09 8.39 -9.47
N LYS A 33 4.45 8.35 -10.65
CA LYS A 33 5.10 8.73 -11.92
C LYS A 33 5.47 10.21 -11.97
N LYS A 34 4.67 11.08 -11.33
CA LYS A 34 4.96 12.52 -11.22
C LYS A 34 6.16 12.78 -10.31
N GLY A 35 6.38 11.93 -9.32
CA GLY A 35 7.58 11.95 -8.49
C GLY A 35 7.45 11.06 -7.25
N PRO A 36 8.57 10.64 -6.65
CA PRO A 36 8.54 9.85 -5.42
C PRO A 36 7.91 10.64 -4.28
N PHE A 37 7.09 9.97 -3.47
CA PHE A 37 6.49 10.56 -2.28
C PHE A 37 7.56 10.82 -1.22
N LYS A 38 7.56 12.02 -0.63
CA LYS A 38 8.54 12.39 0.40
C LYS A 38 8.10 12.02 1.82
N SER A 39 6.80 11.92 2.06
CA SER A 39 6.24 11.69 3.38
C SER A 39 4.86 11.02 3.31
N PHE A 40 4.39 10.50 4.43
CA PHE A 40 3.04 9.92 4.53
C PHE A 40 1.94 10.97 4.32
N GLU A 41 2.18 12.22 4.74
CA GLU A 41 1.26 13.34 4.50
C GLU A 41 1.19 13.69 3.00
N ASP A 42 2.33 13.73 2.30
CA ASP A 42 2.39 13.96 0.84
C ASP A 42 1.60 12.90 0.05
N ILE A 43 1.55 11.66 0.53
CA ILE A 43 0.70 10.61 -0.05
C ILE A 43 -0.79 10.92 0.18
N SER A 44 -1.15 11.31 1.40
CA SER A 44 -2.52 11.65 1.78
C SER A 44 -3.05 12.87 1.03
N GLU A 45 -2.21 13.88 0.81
CA GLU A 45 -2.58 15.10 0.10
C GLU A 45 -2.76 14.88 -1.40
N ARG A 46 -1.86 14.12 -2.03
CA ARG A 46 -1.93 13.82 -3.47
C ARG A 46 -3.00 12.80 -3.81
N VAL A 47 -3.10 11.74 -3.00
CA VAL A 47 -4.03 10.64 -3.24
C VAL A 47 -5.19 10.78 -2.29
N LYS A 48 -6.22 11.54 -2.71
CA LYS A 48 -7.46 11.74 -1.92
C LYS A 48 -8.15 10.45 -1.48
N SER A 49 -7.92 9.35 -2.21
CA SER A 49 -8.46 8.02 -1.86
C SER A 49 -7.68 7.32 -0.74
N VAL A 50 -6.49 7.78 -0.39
CA VAL A 50 -5.65 7.23 0.67
C VAL A 50 -5.64 8.23 1.83
N HIS A 51 -6.70 8.20 2.64
CA HIS A 51 -6.86 9.16 3.74
C HIS A 51 -5.83 8.98 4.86
N ASN A 52 -5.35 7.76 5.12
CA ASN A 52 -4.48 7.49 6.26
C ASN A 52 -3.48 6.35 5.96
N PRO A 53 -2.42 6.63 5.19
CA PRO A 53 -1.44 5.60 4.80
C PRO A 53 -0.74 4.97 6.01
N LYS A 54 -0.54 5.73 7.10
CA LYS A 54 0.02 5.22 8.37
C LYS A 54 -0.87 4.15 8.99
N LYS A 55 -2.18 4.38 9.07
CA LYS A 55 -3.14 3.44 9.66
C LYS A 55 -3.25 2.17 8.82
N MET A 56 -3.19 2.29 7.50
CA MET A 56 -3.22 1.15 6.59
C MET A 56 -2.02 0.23 6.79
N VAL A 57 -0.82 0.79 6.93
CA VAL A 57 0.40 0.01 7.20
C VAL A 57 0.31 -0.67 8.58
N VAL A 58 -0.15 0.04 9.61
CA VAL A 58 -0.33 -0.53 10.96
C VAL A 58 -1.30 -1.71 10.93
N ASN A 59 -2.47 -1.52 10.31
CA ASN A 59 -3.46 -2.59 10.18
C ASN A 59 -2.89 -3.78 9.43
N ARG A 60 -2.15 -3.55 8.32
CA ARG A 60 -1.52 -4.64 7.57
C ARG A 60 -0.51 -5.41 8.42
N ILE A 61 0.32 -4.72 9.19
CA ILE A 61 1.29 -5.37 10.09
C ILE A 61 0.57 -6.21 11.14
N MET A 62 -0.51 -5.68 11.74
CA MET A 62 -1.32 -6.41 12.71
C MET A 62 -1.96 -7.66 12.09
N ASP A 63 -2.51 -7.53 10.88
CA ASP A 63 -3.09 -8.64 10.14
C ASP A 63 -2.02 -9.70 9.82
N GLU A 64 -0.84 -9.30 9.35
CA GLU A 64 0.28 -10.22 9.06
C GLU A 64 0.81 -10.94 10.30
N LEU A 65 0.76 -10.29 11.47
CA LEU A 65 1.16 -10.89 12.75
C LEU A 65 0.12 -11.90 13.26
N GLN A 66 -1.16 -11.57 13.13
CA GLN A 66 -2.26 -12.45 13.57
C GLN A 66 -2.43 -13.64 12.61
N ASN A 67 -2.28 -13.41 11.31
CA ASN A 67 -2.62 -14.37 10.28
C ASN A 67 -1.38 -15.14 9.82
N ARG A 68 -1.07 -16.23 10.53
CA ARG A 68 0.15 -17.03 10.31
C ARG A 68 0.25 -17.65 8.90
N TYR A 69 -0.88 -17.84 8.23
CA TYR A 69 -1.01 -18.43 6.89
C TYR A 69 -1.08 -17.41 5.75
N GLU A 70 -0.90 -16.13 6.03
CA GLU A 70 -0.90 -15.10 4.98
C GLU A 70 0.22 -15.40 3.98
N LYS A 71 -0.15 -15.66 2.72
CA LYS A 71 0.79 -16.05 1.65
C LYS A 71 1.76 -14.93 1.27
N TYR A 72 1.33 -13.67 1.41
CA TYR A 72 2.12 -12.49 1.07
C TYR A 72 2.35 -11.64 2.31
N LYS A 73 3.54 -11.75 2.89
CA LYS A 73 3.99 -10.93 4.02
C LYS A 73 4.83 -9.78 3.48
N LEU A 74 4.31 -8.56 3.58
CA LEU A 74 4.98 -7.36 3.09
C LEU A 74 5.94 -6.78 4.13
N PHE A 75 5.61 -6.91 5.42
CA PHE A 75 6.33 -6.25 6.50
C PHE A 75 6.93 -7.22 7.51
N VAL A 76 6.26 -8.35 7.75
CA VAL A 76 6.64 -9.32 8.79
C VAL A 76 7.47 -10.50 8.23
N ALA A 77 7.71 -10.54 6.91
CA ALA A 77 8.55 -11.56 6.30
C ALA A 77 9.98 -11.46 6.83
N LYS A 78 10.45 -12.54 7.42
CA LYS A 78 11.85 -12.75 7.83
C LYS A 78 12.40 -13.94 7.06
#